data_AF-A0A7S2A0Q9-F1
#
_entry.id   AF-A0A7S2A0Q9-F1
#
_cell.length_a   1.000
_cell.length_b   1.000
_cell.length_c   1.000
_cell.angle_alpha   90.00
_cell.angle_beta   90.00
_cell.angle_gamma   90.00
#
_symmetry.space_group_name_H-M   'P 1'
#
loop_
_entity.id
_entity.type
_entity.pdbx_description
1 polymer ?
#
loop_
_entity_poly.entity_id
_entity_poly.type
_entity_poly.pdbx_seq_one_letter_code
_entity_poly.pdbx_strand_id
1 'polypeptide(L)'
;FPSSLASIYQAVTDLQRRHFISCPAMPDDVRETVKSLKGFGAKAEGETLQYWIDAARELGLAESHDGIGLRFYRDPPSPSPADEIVAGRWRKSYLVRQEDKGVVTDHATLLLQQVKPCRFKASDKRGGPGSRGRDRAIGFPGLACIHCAKKNNYGRYFPVAAKSLADNAANSIMAHLCNCRRCPEAVKSSLAYLTHRAILQKAEIGGGWKRTFYKRVWDRLHHERKWATGGGDPTRADDVDEDGTGGGNDSPNNSDDGDAADDATTKSGVSNAGSDVDAEALANEMGDLIKAAAIWLSERDAAAESAQAVRTRGGRG
;
A
#
# COMPACT_ATOMS: atom_id res chain seq x y z
N PHE A 1 6.56 26.41 12.25
CA PHE A 1 6.28 24.98 12.05
C PHE A 1 5.07 24.84 11.13
N PRO A 2 5.01 23.82 10.25
CA PRO A 2 3.87 23.59 9.36
C PRO A 2 2.59 23.28 10.16
N SER A 3 1.44 23.75 9.69
CA SER A 3 0.14 23.57 10.34
C SER A 3 -0.63 22.35 9.84
N SER A 4 -0.21 21.77 8.72
CA SER A 4 -0.86 20.65 8.04
C SER A 4 0.16 19.82 7.26
N LEU A 5 -0.18 18.59 6.87
CA LEU A 5 0.73 17.75 6.09
C LEU A 5 1.04 18.39 4.73
N ALA A 6 0.03 18.99 4.10
CA ALA A 6 0.16 19.66 2.81
C ALA A 6 1.07 20.90 2.88
N SER A 7 1.15 21.58 4.03
CA SER A 7 2.01 22.76 4.18
C SER A 7 3.48 22.43 4.43
N ILE A 8 3.84 21.17 4.66
CA ILE A 8 5.23 20.74 4.91
C ILE A 8 6.13 21.13 3.74
N TYR A 9 5.71 20.85 2.51
CA TYR A 9 6.48 21.19 1.32
C TYR A 9 6.82 22.69 1.27
N GLN A 10 5.82 23.54 1.48
CA GLN A 10 6.01 24.99 1.47
C GLN A 10 6.91 25.45 2.62
N ALA A 11 6.72 24.91 3.82
CA ALA A 11 7.54 25.25 4.98
C ALA A 11 9.02 24.89 4.75
N VAL A 12 9.31 23.74 4.16
CA VAL A 12 10.69 23.33 3.80
C VAL A 12 11.24 24.22 2.69
N THR A 13 10.45 24.52 1.66
CA THR A 13 10.83 25.42 0.57
C THR A 13 11.20 26.81 1.10
N ASP A 14 10.42 27.33 2.04
CA ASP A 14 10.68 28.62 2.67
C ASP A 14 11.95 28.60 3.52
N LEU A 15 12.20 27.52 4.24
CA LEU A 15 13.43 27.33 5.01
C LEU A 15 14.66 27.35 4.08
N GLN A 16 14.58 26.63 2.96
CA GLN A 16 15.63 26.58 1.95
C GLN A 16 15.87 27.94 1.28
N ARG A 17 14.79 28.66 0.93
CA ARG A 17 14.86 29.91 0.16
C ARG A 17 15.11 31.16 1.00
N ARG A 18 14.83 31.14 2.30
CA ARG A 18 14.93 32.32 3.16
C ARG A 18 15.95 32.12 4.28
N HIS A 19 15.77 31.07 5.09
CA HIS A 19 16.57 30.88 6.29
C HIS A 19 17.99 30.40 5.97
N PHE A 20 18.16 29.30 5.24
CA PHE A 20 19.50 28.70 5.04
C PHE A 20 20.50 29.64 4.38
N ILE A 21 20.07 30.54 3.51
CA ILE A 21 20.95 31.51 2.85
C ILE A 21 21.47 32.57 3.83
N SER A 22 20.69 32.91 4.86
CA SER A 22 20.96 33.99 5.82
C SER A 22 21.31 33.49 7.22
N CYS A 23 21.29 32.17 7.46
CA CYS A 23 21.52 31.59 8.77
C CYS A 23 22.96 31.85 9.24
N PRO A 24 23.18 32.52 10.38
CA PRO A 24 24.52 32.81 10.90
C PRO A 24 25.21 31.57 11.48
N ALA A 25 24.44 30.56 11.90
CA ALA A 25 24.95 29.31 12.46
C ALA A 25 25.31 28.26 11.39
N MET A 26 25.05 28.55 10.10
CA MET A 26 25.35 27.63 9.01
C MET A 26 26.81 27.79 8.57
N PRO A 27 27.62 26.71 8.58
CA PRO A 27 28.97 26.71 8.02
C PRO A 27 29.00 27.13 6.54
N ASP A 28 30.05 27.83 6.12
CA ASP A 28 30.12 28.41 4.78
C ASP A 28 30.19 27.37 3.66
N ASP A 29 30.88 26.25 3.90
CA ASP A 29 30.94 25.10 2.98
C ASP A 29 29.56 24.48 2.73
N VAL A 30 28.77 24.34 3.80
CA VAL A 30 27.37 23.87 3.71
C VAL A 30 26.52 24.90 2.99
N ARG A 31 26.71 26.20 3.26
CA ARG A 31 25.97 27.30 2.60
C ARG A 31 26.25 27.34 1.09
N GLU A 32 27.50 27.19 0.67
CA GLU A 32 27.88 27.12 -0.74
C GLU A 32 27.28 25.91 -1.42
N THR A 33 27.28 24.75 -0.75
CA THR A 33 26.61 23.54 -1.25
C THR A 33 25.11 23.77 -1.44
N VAL A 34 24.42 24.36 -0.46
CA VAL A 34 22.98 24.67 -0.61
C VAL A 34 22.73 25.67 -1.76
N LYS A 35 23.63 26.63 -1.97
CA LYS A 35 23.55 27.57 -3.10
C LYS A 35 23.75 26.86 -4.44
N SER A 36 24.69 25.92 -4.56
CA SER A 36 24.94 25.20 -5.81
C SER A 36 23.78 24.29 -6.21
N LEU A 37 22.99 23.81 -5.24
CA LEU A 37 21.81 22.99 -5.47
C LEU A 37 20.54 23.79 -5.84
N LYS A 38 20.60 25.13 -5.85
CA LYS A 38 19.46 25.95 -6.27
C LYS A 38 19.16 25.73 -7.75
N GLY A 39 17.91 25.43 -8.06
CA GLY A 39 17.42 25.24 -9.43
C GLY A 39 17.17 23.79 -9.84
N PHE A 40 17.66 22.82 -9.05
CA PHE A 40 17.42 21.37 -9.28
C PHE A 40 16.09 20.87 -8.70
N GLY A 41 15.23 21.76 -8.19
CA GLY A 41 13.97 21.39 -7.55
C GLY A 41 12.86 21.14 -8.56
N ALA A 42 12.16 20.01 -8.42
CA ALA A 42 10.88 19.78 -9.10
C ALA A 42 9.85 20.84 -8.68
N LYS A 43 8.97 21.25 -9.62
CA LYS A 43 7.85 22.14 -9.30
C LYS A 43 6.88 21.44 -8.34
N ALA A 44 6.24 22.25 -7.50
CA ALA A 44 5.30 21.82 -6.47
C ALA A 44 3.93 21.43 -7.04
N GLU A 45 3.88 20.49 -7.97
CA GLU A 45 2.65 20.13 -8.67
C GLU A 45 2.31 18.65 -8.47
N GLY A 46 1.03 18.37 -8.26
CA GLY A 46 0.43 17.04 -8.18
C GLY A 46 1.19 16.06 -7.28
N GLU A 47 1.85 15.10 -7.92
CA GLU A 47 2.50 13.94 -7.31
C GLU A 47 3.65 14.30 -6.36
N THR A 48 4.35 15.42 -6.60
CA THR A 48 5.43 15.86 -5.71
C THR A 48 4.87 16.21 -4.33
N LEU A 49 3.75 16.94 -4.27
CA LEU A 49 3.11 17.29 -3.01
C LEU A 49 2.62 16.04 -2.27
N GLN A 50 2.05 15.08 -3.00
CA GLN A 50 1.58 13.82 -2.44
C GLN A 50 2.72 13.00 -1.82
N TYR A 51 3.90 12.96 -2.46
CA TYR A 51 5.10 12.33 -1.88
C TYR A 51 5.46 12.92 -0.52
N TRP A 52 5.45 14.25 -0.37
CA TRP A 52 5.75 14.90 0.92
C TRP A 52 4.73 14.53 2.00
N ILE A 53 3.45 14.47 1.64
CA ILE A 53 2.38 14.04 2.55
C ILE A 53 2.59 12.59 2.98
N ASP A 54 2.82 11.69 2.03
CA ASP A 54 2.98 10.26 2.30
C ASP A 54 4.27 9.97 3.08
N ALA A 55 5.36 10.67 2.79
CA ALA A 55 6.61 10.58 3.54
C ALA A 55 6.46 11.09 4.99
N ALA A 56 5.72 12.19 5.19
CA ALA A 56 5.44 12.69 6.53
C ALA A 56 4.55 11.72 7.32
N ARG A 57 3.52 11.15 6.69
CA ARG A 57 2.71 10.09 7.31
C ARG A 57 3.54 8.88 7.65
N GLU A 58 4.46 8.51 6.76
CA GLU A 58 5.35 7.39 7.00
C GLU A 58 6.27 7.64 8.19
N LEU A 59 6.81 8.85 8.36
CA LEU A 59 7.56 9.27 9.57
C LEU A 59 6.71 9.28 10.84
N GLY A 60 5.40 9.10 10.73
CA GLY A 60 4.49 9.03 11.86
C GLY A 60 3.70 10.30 12.13
N LEU A 61 3.70 11.27 11.23
CA LEU A 61 2.91 12.49 11.39
C LEU A 61 1.47 12.28 10.94
N ALA A 62 0.54 12.81 11.72
CA ALA A 62 -0.87 12.93 11.37
C ALA A 62 -1.38 14.31 11.74
N GLU A 63 -2.43 14.74 11.05
CA GLU A 63 -3.17 15.93 11.44
C GLU A 63 -3.95 15.63 12.71
N SER A 64 -3.90 16.57 13.65
CA SER A 64 -4.59 16.46 14.91
C SER A 64 -6.11 16.57 14.69
N HIS A 65 -6.88 15.78 15.46
CA HIS A 65 -8.35 15.79 15.41
C HIS A 65 -8.98 17.15 15.77
N ASP A 66 -8.28 17.97 16.54
CA ASP A 66 -8.71 19.33 16.90
C ASP A 66 -8.34 20.39 15.83
N GLY A 67 -7.64 19.98 14.77
CA GLY A 67 -7.20 20.89 13.71
C GLY A 67 -6.10 21.88 14.14
N ILE A 68 -5.52 21.72 15.33
CA ILE A 68 -4.56 22.68 15.91
C ILE A 68 -3.13 22.46 15.36
N GLY A 69 -2.90 21.37 14.63
CA GLY A 69 -1.62 21.15 13.95
C GLY A 69 -1.29 19.68 13.72
N LEU A 70 0.00 19.38 13.68
CA LEU A 70 0.53 18.04 13.45
C LEU A 70 0.91 17.34 14.76
N ARG A 71 0.65 16.04 14.84
CA ARG A 71 1.02 15.17 15.96
C ARG A 71 1.67 13.90 15.45
N PHE A 72 2.49 13.28 16.28
CA PHE A 72 3.02 11.95 16.00
C PHE A 72 2.02 10.88 16.47
N TYR A 73 1.60 9.98 15.55
CA TYR A 73 0.78 8.81 15.88
C TYR A 73 1.64 7.56 16.14
N ARG A 74 2.93 7.61 15.81
CA ARG A 74 3.96 6.62 16.16
C ARG A 74 5.24 7.34 16.56
N ASP A 75 6.10 6.64 17.29
CA ASP A 75 7.40 7.17 17.68
C ASP A 75 8.33 7.29 16.45
N PRO A 76 8.84 8.48 16.09
CA PRO A 76 9.65 8.67 14.88
C PRO A 76 10.94 7.84 14.82
N PRO A 77 11.68 7.64 15.93
CA PRO A 77 12.86 6.76 15.96
C PRO A 77 12.53 5.27 15.80
N SER A 78 11.28 4.85 16.05
CA SER A 78 10.90 3.45 15.88
C SER A 78 10.85 3.08 14.38
N PRO A 79 11.33 1.88 13.98
CA PRO A 79 11.29 1.48 12.58
C PRO A 79 9.84 1.32 12.11
N SER A 80 9.52 1.89 10.96
CA SER A 80 8.25 1.66 10.29
C SER A 80 8.21 0.29 9.61
N PRO A 81 7.02 -0.18 9.19
CA PRO A 81 6.93 -1.33 8.28
C PRO A 81 7.76 -1.16 6.99
N ALA A 82 7.88 0.04 6.42
CA ALA A 82 8.76 0.24 5.26
C ALA A 82 10.24 0.08 5.64
N ASP A 83 10.67 0.64 6.77
CA ASP A 83 12.05 0.52 7.27
C ASP A 83 12.43 -0.94 7.51
N GLU A 84 11.51 -1.76 8.05
CA GLU A 84 11.71 -3.19 8.23
C GLU A 84 11.94 -3.92 6.89
N ILE A 85 11.16 -3.58 5.86
CA ILE A 85 11.30 -4.18 4.53
C ILE A 85 12.64 -3.81 3.91
N VAL A 86 13.02 -2.52 3.95
CA VAL A 86 14.29 -2.00 3.42
C VAL A 86 15.48 -2.63 4.17
N ALA A 87 15.38 -2.78 5.48
CA ALA A 87 16.38 -3.48 6.30
C ALA A 87 16.42 -5.00 6.05
N GLY A 88 15.55 -5.54 5.20
CA GLY A 88 15.48 -6.98 4.89
C GLY A 88 14.88 -7.82 6.01
N ARG A 89 14.27 -7.20 7.03
CA ARG A 89 13.58 -7.87 8.14
C ARG A 89 12.15 -8.21 7.74
N TRP A 90 12.01 -9.20 6.86
CA TRP A 90 10.71 -9.56 6.31
C TRP A 90 9.89 -10.38 7.29
N ARG A 91 8.61 -10.05 7.43
CA ARG A 91 7.67 -10.89 8.19
C ARG A 91 7.53 -12.23 7.49
N LYS A 92 7.47 -13.31 8.27
CA LYS A 92 7.22 -14.66 7.72
C LYS A 92 5.88 -14.66 6.98
N SER A 93 5.95 -14.74 5.66
CA SER A 93 4.80 -14.88 4.79
C SER A 93 4.97 -16.14 3.96
N TYR A 94 3.84 -16.77 3.66
CA TYR A 94 3.82 -17.91 2.77
C TYR A 94 3.95 -17.51 1.30
N LEU A 95 3.39 -16.35 0.97
CA LEU A 95 3.28 -15.85 -0.40
C LEU A 95 4.59 -15.23 -0.87
N VAL A 96 5.28 -14.54 0.04
CA VAL A 96 6.55 -13.85 -0.22
C VAL A 96 7.63 -14.47 0.67
N ARG A 97 8.71 -14.93 0.05
CA ARG A 97 9.80 -15.66 0.69
C ARG A 97 11.09 -14.85 0.59
N GLN A 98 12.06 -15.14 1.45
CA GLN A 98 13.36 -14.43 1.45
C GLN A 98 14.10 -14.54 0.11
N GLU A 99 13.88 -15.63 -0.65
CA GLU A 99 14.40 -15.84 -2.01
C GLU A 99 13.86 -14.85 -3.05
N ASP A 100 12.79 -14.10 -2.73
CA ASP A 100 12.26 -13.05 -3.61
C ASP A 100 12.98 -11.71 -3.41
N LYS A 101 13.87 -11.58 -2.40
CA LYS A 101 14.59 -10.34 -2.15
C LYS A 101 15.41 -9.92 -3.38
N GLY A 102 15.24 -8.68 -3.81
CA GLY A 102 15.92 -8.12 -4.99
C GLY A 102 15.25 -8.44 -6.32
N VAL A 103 14.21 -9.28 -6.38
CA VAL A 103 13.43 -9.55 -7.60
C VAL A 103 11.98 -9.02 -7.55
N VAL A 104 11.62 -8.36 -6.45
CA VAL A 104 10.32 -7.72 -6.23
C VAL A 104 10.53 -6.38 -5.54
N THR A 105 9.64 -5.43 -5.79
CA THR A 105 9.65 -4.14 -5.09
C THR A 105 9.27 -4.28 -3.62
N ASP A 106 9.74 -3.35 -2.79
CA ASP A 106 9.39 -3.30 -1.36
C ASP A 106 7.87 -3.12 -1.19
N HIS A 107 7.26 -2.31 -2.06
CA HIS A 107 5.81 -2.14 -2.10
C HIS A 107 5.06 -3.47 -2.27
N ALA A 108 5.40 -4.25 -3.30
CA ALA A 108 4.71 -5.52 -3.56
C ALA A 108 4.99 -6.55 -2.46
N THR A 109 6.19 -6.51 -1.86
CA THR A 109 6.56 -7.32 -0.70
C THR A 109 5.66 -7.00 0.49
N LEU A 110 5.59 -5.72 0.91
CA LEU A 110 4.78 -5.31 2.05
C LEU A 110 3.29 -5.59 1.80
N LEU A 111 2.79 -5.29 0.59
CA LEU A 111 1.41 -5.51 0.17
C LEU A 111 1.00 -6.98 0.37
N LEU A 112 1.81 -7.90 -0.14
CA LEU A 112 1.52 -9.34 -0.06
C LEU A 112 1.77 -9.93 1.33
N GLN A 113 2.51 -9.25 2.22
CA GLN A 113 2.58 -9.59 3.64
C GLN A 113 1.30 -9.22 4.42
N GLN A 114 0.46 -8.31 3.89
CA GLN A 114 -0.82 -7.93 4.52
C GLN A 114 -2.00 -8.86 4.15
N VAL A 115 -1.74 -9.89 3.35
CA VAL A 115 -2.73 -10.90 2.98
C VAL A 115 -2.21 -12.29 3.31
N LYS A 116 -3.14 -13.22 3.51
CA LYS A 116 -2.85 -14.64 3.72
C LYS A 116 -3.67 -15.50 2.75
N PRO A 117 -3.20 -16.71 2.43
CA PRO A 117 -3.99 -17.68 1.69
C PRO A 117 -5.33 -17.98 2.38
N CYS A 118 -6.39 -18.18 1.59
CA CYS A 118 -7.70 -18.60 2.05
C CYS A 118 -8.42 -19.45 0.98
N ARG A 119 -9.56 -20.05 1.34
CA ARG A 119 -10.38 -20.87 0.43
C ARG A 119 -11.73 -20.23 0.16
N PHE A 120 -12.20 -20.26 -1.08
CA PHE A 120 -13.53 -19.78 -1.44
C PHE A 120 -14.61 -20.55 -0.67
N LYS A 121 -15.50 -19.83 -0.02
CA LYS A 121 -16.61 -20.36 0.80
C LYS A 121 -17.95 -19.99 0.17
N ALA A 122 -19.01 -20.67 0.59
CA ALA A 122 -20.37 -20.31 0.19
C ALA A 122 -20.72 -18.85 0.52
N SER A 123 -20.21 -18.31 1.63
CA SER A 123 -20.40 -16.91 2.04
C SER A 123 -19.70 -15.89 1.13
N ASP A 124 -18.75 -16.32 0.29
CA ASP A 124 -18.02 -15.45 -0.63
C ASP A 124 -18.73 -15.28 -1.98
N LYS A 125 -19.78 -16.08 -2.22
CA LYS A 125 -20.62 -15.96 -3.41
C LYS A 125 -21.25 -14.58 -3.43
N ARG A 126 -21.07 -13.86 -4.53
CA ARG A 126 -21.68 -12.53 -4.66
C ARG A 126 -23.12 -12.73 -5.14
N GLY A 127 -24.10 -12.29 -4.36
CA GLY A 127 -25.48 -12.24 -4.80
C GLY A 127 -25.67 -11.20 -5.91
N GLY A 128 -26.56 -11.47 -6.87
CA GLY A 128 -26.99 -10.50 -7.87
C GLY A 128 -27.26 -11.11 -9.26
N PRO A 129 -28.06 -10.45 -10.11
CA PRO A 129 -28.24 -10.85 -11.50
C PRO A 129 -26.88 -10.95 -12.22
N GLY A 130 -26.58 -12.10 -12.85
CA GLY A 130 -25.30 -12.34 -13.53
C GLY A 130 -24.13 -12.81 -12.64
N SER A 131 -24.38 -13.23 -11.39
CA SER A 131 -23.35 -13.85 -10.54
C SER A 131 -23.20 -15.36 -10.69
N ARG A 132 -24.24 -16.04 -11.20
CA ARG A 132 -24.37 -17.51 -11.28
C ARG A 132 -23.31 -18.23 -12.15
N GLY A 133 -22.37 -17.53 -12.77
CA GLY A 133 -21.21 -18.10 -13.49
C GLY A 133 -19.86 -17.44 -13.18
N ARG A 134 -19.80 -16.47 -12.27
CA ARG A 134 -18.56 -15.75 -11.91
C ARG A 134 -17.95 -16.19 -10.59
N ASP A 135 -18.74 -16.87 -9.75
CA ASP A 135 -18.26 -17.40 -8.49
C ASP A 135 -17.31 -18.59 -8.71
N ARG A 136 -16.40 -18.81 -7.76
CA ARG A 136 -15.42 -19.89 -7.83
C ARG A 136 -16.00 -21.16 -7.22
N ALA A 137 -15.41 -22.30 -7.57
CA ALA A 137 -15.70 -23.54 -6.87
C ALA A 137 -15.40 -23.40 -5.38
N ILE A 138 -16.24 -24.01 -4.53
CA ILE A 138 -15.96 -24.05 -3.09
C ILE A 138 -14.59 -24.70 -2.89
N GLY A 139 -13.77 -24.13 -2.01
CA GLY A 139 -12.41 -24.59 -1.76
C GLY A 139 -11.34 -23.93 -2.64
N PHE A 140 -11.73 -23.17 -3.68
CA PHE A 140 -10.78 -22.53 -4.60
C PHE A 140 -9.80 -21.59 -3.87
N PRO A 141 -8.48 -21.67 -4.13
CA PRO A 141 -7.49 -20.84 -3.46
C PRO A 141 -7.67 -19.34 -3.73
N GLY A 142 -7.46 -18.53 -2.70
CA GLY A 142 -7.53 -17.09 -2.79
C GLY A 142 -6.72 -16.39 -1.71
N LEU A 143 -6.88 -15.09 -1.61
CA LEU A 143 -6.18 -14.22 -0.69
C LEU A 143 -7.17 -13.53 0.24
N ALA A 144 -6.80 -13.36 1.51
CA ALA A 144 -7.61 -12.70 2.51
C ALA A 144 -6.76 -11.69 3.29
N CYS A 145 -7.28 -10.48 3.45
CA CYS A 145 -6.70 -9.45 4.31
C CYS A 145 -6.53 -9.96 5.74
N ILE A 146 -5.32 -9.86 6.30
CA ILE A 146 -5.04 -10.35 7.66
C ILE A 146 -5.76 -9.54 8.74
N HIS A 147 -6.14 -8.30 8.42
CA HIS A 147 -6.72 -7.33 9.36
C HIS A 147 -8.25 -7.45 9.50
N CYS A 148 -8.97 -7.73 8.40
CA CYS A 148 -10.44 -7.70 8.42
C CYS A 148 -11.13 -9.01 8.04
N ALA A 149 -10.48 -9.93 7.32
CA ALA A 149 -11.16 -11.04 6.66
C ALA A 149 -11.82 -12.04 7.61
N LYS A 150 -11.52 -11.99 8.91
CA LYS A 150 -12.24 -12.79 9.93
C LYS A 150 -13.64 -12.25 10.27
N LYS A 151 -13.94 -10.99 9.96
CA LYS A 151 -15.23 -10.37 10.34
C LYS A 151 -16.06 -9.86 9.15
N ASN A 152 -15.53 -9.89 7.93
CA ASN A 152 -16.31 -9.62 6.70
C ASN A 152 -15.70 -10.34 5.49
N ASN A 153 -16.48 -10.43 4.42
CA ASN A 153 -16.05 -11.08 3.17
C ASN A 153 -15.43 -10.11 2.15
N TYR A 154 -15.46 -8.79 2.40
CA TYR A 154 -14.95 -7.78 1.46
C TYR A 154 -13.43 -7.85 1.22
N GLY A 155 -12.66 -8.22 2.25
CA GLY A 155 -11.20 -8.33 2.15
C GLY A 155 -10.71 -9.65 1.56
N ARG A 156 -11.50 -10.30 0.69
CA ARG A 156 -11.19 -11.63 0.13
C ARG A 156 -11.19 -11.60 -1.40
N TYR A 157 -10.16 -12.18 -2.00
CA TYR A 157 -9.85 -12.07 -3.42
C TYR A 157 -9.55 -13.45 -4.03
N PHE A 158 -10.16 -13.75 -5.17
CA PHE A 158 -10.06 -15.05 -5.82
C PHE A 158 -9.69 -14.91 -7.29
N PRO A 159 -8.42 -14.53 -7.58
CA PRO A 159 -7.92 -14.41 -8.95
C PRO A 159 -7.94 -15.77 -9.66
N VAL A 160 -8.11 -15.78 -10.98
CA VAL A 160 -8.22 -17.01 -11.81
C VAL A 160 -6.95 -17.38 -12.55
N ALA A 161 -6.01 -16.44 -12.62
CA ALA A 161 -4.72 -16.63 -13.25
C ALA A 161 -3.67 -15.72 -12.60
N ALA A 162 -2.39 -16.07 -12.73
CA ALA A 162 -1.26 -15.26 -12.28
C ALA A 162 -1.32 -13.82 -12.81
N LYS A 163 -1.75 -13.63 -14.06
CA LYS A 163 -1.94 -12.29 -14.65
C LYS A 163 -3.02 -11.49 -13.89
N SER A 164 -4.20 -12.08 -13.65
CA SER A 164 -5.27 -11.43 -12.88
C SER A 164 -4.91 -11.15 -11.43
N LEU A 165 -4.01 -11.96 -10.85
CA LEU A 165 -3.44 -11.71 -9.52
C LEU A 165 -2.55 -10.46 -9.55
N ALA A 166 -1.66 -10.35 -10.53
CA ALA A 166 -0.71 -9.24 -10.66
C ALA A 166 -1.37 -7.90 -11.03
N ASP A 167 -2.39 -7.92 -11.89
CA ASP A 167 -2.97 -6.72 -12.47
C ASP A 167 -4.23 -6.25 -11.72
N ASN A 168 -5.14 -7.17 -11.36
CA ASN A 168 -6.44 -6.79 -10.79
C ASN A 168 -6.47 -6.98 -9.27
N ALA A 169 -6.06 -8.16 -8.79
CA ALA A 169 -6.16 -8.47 -7.37
C ALA A 169 -5.20 -7.63 -6.53
N ALA A 170 -3.95 -7.44 -6.97
CA ALA A 170 -2.97 -6.59 -6.26
C ALA A 170 -3.48 -5.15 -6.07
N ASN A 171 -4.02 -4.53 -7.14
CA ASN A 171 -4.61 -3.19 -7.07
C ASN A 171 -5.84 -3.15 -6.15
N SER A 172 -6.70 -4.17 -6.22
CA SER A 172 -7.89 -4.28 -5.36
C SER A 172 -7.53 -4.48 -3.88
N ILE A 173 -6.44 -5.20 -3.60
CA ILE A 173 -5.88 -5.39 -2.26
C ILE A 173 -5.35 -4.05 -1.74
N MET A 174 -4.58 -3.32 -2.55
CA MET A 174 -4.05 -2.01 -2.18
C MET A 174 -5.18 -1.02 -1.84
N ALA A 175 -6.15 -0.87 -2.74
CA ALA A 175 -7.31 0.00 -2.52
C ALA A 175 -8.11 -0.38 -1.26
N HIS A 176 -8.25 -1.68 -0.98
CA HIS A 176 -8.87 -2.13 0.25
C HIS A 176 -8.05 -1.79 1.48
N LEU A 177 -6.73 -2.04 1.49
CA LEU A 177 -5.89 -1.79 2.66
C LEU A 177 -5.89 -0.30 3.04
N CYS A 178 -5.86 0.60 2.07
CA CYS A 178 -5.99 2.05 2.30
C CYS A 178 -7.31 2.40 3.01
N ASN A 179 -8.41 1.75 2.64
CA ASN A 179 -9.75 2.01 3.19
C ASN A 179 -10.13 1.07 4.36
N CYS A 180 -9.28 0.11 4.69
CA CYS A 180 -9.59 -0.90 5.68
C CYS A 180 -9.49 -0.29 7.07
N ARG A 181 -10.63 -0.13 7.75
CA ARG A 181 -10.73 0.40 9.12
C ARG A 181 -9.94 -0.39 10.16
N ARG A 182 -9.47 -1.59 9.83
CA ARG A 182 -8.66 -2.44 10.72
C ARG A 182 -7.20 -2.55 10.33
N CYS A 183 -6.84 -2.05 9.15
CA CYS A 183 -5.44 -1.98 8.77
C CYS A 183 -4.76 -0.90 9.64
N PRO A 184 -3.66 -1.21 10.34
CA PRO A 184 -2.93 -0.22 11.14
C PRO A 184 -2.47 0.96 10.28
N GLU A 185 -2.50 2.17 10.84
CA GLU A 185 -2.15 3.38 10.10
C GLU A 185 -0.69 3.39 9.63
N ALA A 186 0.21 2.81 10.43
CA ALA A 186 1.61 2.61 10.04
C ALA A 186 1.74 1.78 8.76
N VAL A 187 0.94 0.72 8.60
CA VAL A 187 0.97 -0.13 7.39
C VAL A 187 0.45 0.63 6.17
N LYS A 188 -0.62 1.41 6.33
CA LYS A 188 -1.17 2.23 5.23
C LYS A 188 -0.18 3.30 4.78
N SER A 189 0.42 4.00 5.73
CA SER A 189 1.42 5.04 5.47
C SER A 189 2.64 4.43 4.76
N SER A 190 3.11 3.28 5.22
CA SER A 190 4.23 2.57 4.57
C SER A 190 3.89 2.12 3.16
N LEU A 191 2.69 1.62 2.91
CA LEU A 191 2.26 1.24 1.55
C LEU A 191 2.15 2.45 0.62
N ALA A 192 1.61 3.57 1.11
CA ALA A 192 1.53 4.81 0.34
C ALA A 192 2.94 5.33 -0.01
N TYR A 193 3.83 5.43 0.98
CA TYR A 193 5.22 5.83 0.77
C TYR A 193 5.97 4.89 -0.19
N LEU A 194 5.85 3.57 -0.01
CA LEU A 194 6.51 2.59 -0.87
C LEU A 194 5.96 2.59 -2.31
N THR A 195 4.76 3.12 -2.56
CA THR A 195 4.24 3.29 -3.93
C THR A 195 5.13 4.22 -4.73
N HIS A 196 5.56 5.34 -4.13
CA HIS A 196 6.51 6.28 -4.73
C HIS A 196 7.87 5.61 -4.95
N ARG A 197 8.40 4.93 -3.92
CA ARG A 197 9.70 4.23 -3.99
C ARG A 197 9.70 3.09 -5.02
N ALA A 198 8.55 2.45 -5.26
CA ALA A 198 8.45 1.38 -6.23
C ALA A 198 8.70 1.84 -7.67
N ILE A 199 8.53 3.12 -7.99
CA ILE A 199 8.85 3.68 -9.31
C ILE A 199 10.35 3.50 -9.60
N LEU A 200 11.20 3.82 -8.63
CA LEU A 200 12.65 3.60 -8.69
C LEU A 200 13.03 2.14 -8.79
N GLN A 201 12.50 1.32 -7.88
CA GLN A 201 12.87 -0.09 -7.81
C GLN A 201 12.48 -0.86 -9.07
N LYS A 202 11.39 -0.46 -9.75
CA LYS A 202 11.02 -1.05 -11.05
C LYS A 202 12.09 -0.83 -12.12
N ALA A 203 12.79 0.31 -12.08
CA ALA A 203 13.89 0.58 -13.00
C ALA A 203 15.13 -0.27 -12.67
N GLU A 204 15.39 -0.54 -11.38
CA GLU A 204 16.55 -1.30 -10.90
C GLU A 204 16.42 -2.83 -11.11
N ILE A 205 15.24 -3.39 -10.85
CA ILE A 205 15.02 -4.85 -10.84
C ILE A 205 14.99 -5.45 -12.27
N GLY A 206 14.85 -4.60 -13.28
CA GLY A 206 14.79 -5.01 -14.69
C GLY A 206 13.39 -5.44 -15.15
N GLY A 207 13.20 -5.49 -16.47
CA GLY A 207 11.91 -5.80 -17.10
C GLY A 207 11.38 -7.19 -16.75
N GLY A 208 10.05 -7.33 -16.68
CA GLY A 208 9.39 -8.63 -16.51
C GLY A 208 9.33 -9.18 -15.08
N TRP A 209 9.94 -8.51 -14.09
CA TRP A 209 9.90 -8.91 -12.68
C TRP A 209 8.48 -9.18 -12.18
N LYS A 210 7.53 -8.33 -12.57
CA LYS A 210 6.11 -8.44 -12.18
C LYS A 210 5.53 -9.78 -12.60
N ARG A 211 5.76 -10.19 -13.85
CA ARG A 211 5.24 -11.45 -14.39
C ARG A 211 5.86 -12.65 -13.66
N THR A 212 7.18 -12.65 -13.50
CA THR A 212 7.92 -13.76 -12.87
C THR A 212 7.55 -13.90 -11.39
N PHE A 213 7.56 -12.81 -10.64
CA PHE A 213 7.24 -12.80 -9.23
C PHE A 213 5.79 -13.24 -8.96
N TYR A 214 4.81 -12.64 -9.63
CA TYR A 214 3.41 -13.00 -9.41
C TYR A 214 3.07 -14.41 -9.91
N LYS A 215 3.81 -14.96 -10.89
CA LYS A 215 3.73 -16.39 -11.23
C LYS A 215 4.19 -17.26 -10.06
N ARG A 216 5.31 -16.95 -9.42
CA ARG A 216 5.76 -17.68 -8.21
C ARG A 216 4.74 -17.59 -7.07
N VAL A 217 4.18 -16.41 -6.81
CA VAL A 217 3.13 -16.22 -5.79
C VAL A 217 1.88 -17.04 -6.13
N TRP A 218 1.47 -17.04 -7.39
CA TRP A 218 0.36 -17.84 -7.90
C TRP A 218 0.60 -19.34 -7.70
N ASP A 219 1.80 -19.81 -8.05
CA ASP A 219 2.16 -21.21 -7.93
C ASP A 219 2.18 -21.63 -6.45
N ARG A 220 2.76 -20.81 -5.56
CA ARG A 220 2.73 -21.05 -4.09
C ARG A 220 1.31 -21.13 -3.56
N LEU A 221 0.41 -20.25 -4.02
CA LEU A 221 -0.99 -20.24 -3.60
C LEU A 221 -1.73 -21.53 -3.98
N HIS A 222 -1.40 -22.14 -5.13
CA HIS A 222 -2.14 -23.29 -5.69
C HIS A 222 -1.47 -24.65 -5.48
N HIS A 223 -0.14 -24.73 -5.40
CA HIS A 223 0.58 -26.01 -5.43
C HIS A 223 0.99 -26.55 -4.07
N GLU A 224 1.01 -25.74 -3.01
CA GLU A 224 1.50 -26.20 -1.73
C GLU A 224 0.34 -26.47 -0.74
N ARG A 225 0.09 -27.76 -0.45
CA ARG A 225 -0.77 -28.23 0.66
C ARG A 225 -0.35 -27.66 2.04
N LYS A 226 0.82 -27.04 2.14
CA LYS A 226 1.48 -26.62 3.38
C LYS A 226 0.77 -25.48 4.12
N TRP A 227 0.05 -24.59 3.42
CA TRP A 227 -0.76 -23.56 4.10
C TRP A 227 -2.13 -24.09 4.57
N ALA A 228 -2.59 -25.23 4.02
CA ALA A 228 -3.89 -25.81 4.32
C ALA A 228 -3.89 -26.67 5.60
N THR A 229 -2.75 -27.25 5.99
CA THR A 229 -2.63 -28.14 7.15
C THR A 229 -2.53 -27.41 8.50
N GLY A 230 -2.49 -26.07 8.51
CA GLY A 230 -2.43 -25.25 9.73
C GLY A 230 -3.79 -24.71 10.23
N GLY A 231 -4.89 -25.07 9.58
CA GLY A 231 -6.25 -24.74 10.01
C GLY A 231 -7.02 -26.03 10.17
N GLY A 232 -7.13 -26.52 11.41
CA GLY A 232 -7.91 -27.71 11.74
C GLY A 232 -9.31 -27.62 11.12
N ASP A 233 -9.64 -28.65 10.36
CA ASP A 233 -10.98 -28.95 9.89
C ASP A 233 -11.62 -29.87 10.94
N PRO A 234 -12.59 -29.41 11.75
CA PRO A 234 -13.30 -30.24 12.71
C PRO A 234 -14.52 -30.84 12.04
N THR A 235 -14.32 -31.62 10.98
CA THR A 235 -15.41 -32.39 10.38
C THR A 235 -15.06 -33.86 10.37
N ARG A 236 -14.86 -34.41 11.59
CA ARG A 236 -15.02 -35.84 11.89
C ARG A 236 -14.88 -36.14 13.38
N ALA A 237 -16.02 -36.16 14.06
CA ALA A 237 -16.39 -36.92 15.25
C ALA A 237 -17.80 -36.39 15.61
N ASP A 238 -18.85 -37.10 15.23
CA ASP A 238 -19.55 -38.03 16.13
C ASP A 238 -20.12 -37.29 17.34
N ASP A 239 -21.41 -36.96 17.28
CA ASP A 239 -22.33 -37.16 18.41
C ASP A 239 -23.77 -37.23 17.86
N VAL A 240 -24.38 -38.34 18.21
CA VAL A 240 -25.73 -38.82 17.88
C VAL A 240 -26.60 -38.55 19.12
N ASP A 241 -27.90 -38.38 18.90
CA ASP A 241 -29.00 -38.49 19.89
C ASP A 241 -29.14 -37.31 20.88
N GLU A 242 -30.32 -36.85 21.33
CA GLU A 242 -31.72 -37.31 21.30
C GLU A 242 -32.58 -36.06 21.68
N ASP A 243 -33.63 -35.74 20.94
CA ASP A 243 -35.05 -35.86 21.34
C ASP A 243 -35.64 -34.66 22.13
N GLY A 244 -36.93 -34.36 21.88
CA GLY A 244 -37.71 -33.50 22.77
C GLY A 244 -38.58 -32.40 22.15
N THR A 245 -39.48 -32.76 21.23
CA THR A 245 -40.93 -32.41 21.21
C THR A 245 -41.46 -31.01 21.61
N GLY A 246 -42.41 -30.51 20.78
CA GLY A 246 -43.60 -29.76 21.22
C GLY A 246 -43.81 -28.44 20.45
N GLY A 247 -44.62 -28.42 19.39
CA GLY A 247 -46.05 -28.05 19.45
C GLY A 247 -46.19 -26.53 19.33
N GLY A 248 -46.63 -25.93 18.22
CA GLY A 248 -47.95 -26.09 17.60
C GLY A 248 -48.77 -24.83 17.92
N ASN A 249 -49.05 -24.00 16.90
CA ASN A 249 -50.36 -23.41 16.57
C ASN A 249 -50.29 -22.06 15.85
N ASP A 250 -50.92 -22.05 14.68
CA ASP A 250 -51.99 -21.13 14.24
C ASP A 250 -51.71 -19.62 14.04
N SER A 251 -51.59 -19.26 12.75
CA SER A 251 -52.20 -18.08 12.10
C SER A 251 -53.70 -17.94 12.46
N PRO A 252 -54.43 -16.79 12.25
CA PRO A 252 -54.28 -15.85 11.12
C PRO A 252 -54.71 -14.36 11.34
N ASN A 253 -54.54 -13.55 10.28
CA ASN A 253 -55.31 -12.34 9.90
C ASN A 253 -55.15 -11.07 10.80
N ASN A 254 -55.28 -9.83 10.34
CA ASN A 254 -55.72 -9.19 9.09
C ASN A 254 -55.38 -7.68 9.21
N SER A 255 -55.28 -6.97 8.06
CA SER A 255 -55.61 -5.53 7.79
C SER A 255 -54.98 -4.43 8.69
N ASP A 256 -54.74 -3.18 8.29
CA ASP A 256 -55.27 -2.30 7.24
C ASP A 256 -54.39 -1.04 7.16
N ASP A 257 -54.52 -0.28 6.08
CA ASP A 257 -54.26 1.17 5.89
C ASP A 257 -52.90 1.78 6.35
N GLY A 258 -52.11 2.45 5.52
CA GLY A 258 -52.50 3.48 4.54
C GLY A 258 -51.93 4.81 5.03
N ASP A 259 -50.89 5.33 4.37
CA ASP A 259 -50.84 6.75 4.00
C ASP A 259 -49.58 7.10 3.21
N ALA A 260 -49.86 7.84 2.14
CA ALA A 260 -48.91 8.42 1.20
C ALA A 260 -48.40 9.77 1.73
N ALA A 261 -47.13 10.05 1.51
CA ALA A 261 -46.64 11.41 1.34
C ALA A 261 -45.41 11.40 0.43
N ASP A 262 -45.65 11.89 -0.79
CA ASP A 262 -44.66 12.41 -1.73
C ASP A 262 -43.75 13.45 -1.06
N ASP A 263 -42.45 13.47 -1.37
CA ASP A 263 -41.77 14.70 -1.83
C ASP A 263 -40.33 14.45 -2.33
N ALA A 264 -39.98 15.26 -3.34
CA ALA A 264 -38.65 15.73 -3.71
C ALA A 264 -37.65 14.77 -4.38
N THR A 265 -37.89 14.62 -5.69
CA THR A 265 -36.89 14.54 -6.76
C THR A 265 -35.74 15.55 -6.60
N THR A 266 -34.48 15.08 -6.56
CA THR A 266 -33.33 15.75 -7.19
C THR A 266 -32.28 14.71 -7.59
N LYS A 267 -32.38 14.22 -8.83
CA LYS A 267 -31.32 13.48 -9.51
C LYS A 267 -30.31 14.47 -10.06
N SER A 268 -29.12 14.58 -9.45
CA SER A 268 -27.94 15.08 -10.16
C SER A 268 -27.13 13.88 -10.67
N GLY A 269 -27.32 13.57 -11.96
CA GLY A 269 -26.42 12.69 -12.68
C GLY A 269 -25.10 13.42 -12.93
N VAL A 270 -24.00 12.90 -12.37
CA VAL A 270 -22.66 13.21 -12.85
C VAL A 270 -22.10 11.92 -13.42
N SER A 271 -22.30 11.76 -14.72
CA SER A 271 -21.56 10.84 -15.57
C SER A 271 -20.09 11.27 -15.59
N ASN A 272 -19.25 10.58 -14.82
CA ASN A 272 -17.79 10.74 -14.95
C ASN A 272 -17.32 9.81 -16.07
N ALA A 273 -17.32 10.35 -17.29
CA ALA A 273 -16.70 9.73 -18.45
C ALA A 273 -15.20 9.59 -18.19
N GLY A 274 -14.69 8.37 -18.38
CA GLY A 274 -13.27 8.08 -18.29
C GLY A 274 -12.49 8.89 -19.34
N SER A 275 -11.49 9.62 -18.89
CA SER A 275 -10.38 10.05 -19.72
C SER A 275 -9.20 9.12 -19.43
N ASP A 276 -9.05 8.09 -20.25
CA ASP A 276 -7.80 7.37 -20.43
C ASP A 276 -6.80 8.35 -21.03
N VAL A 277 -6.11 9.09 -20.17
CA VAL A 277 -4.85 9.75 -20.51
C VAL A 277 -3.73 8.78 -20.16
N ASP A 278 -2.95 8.43 -21.17
CA ASP A 278 -1.93 7.38 -21.15
C ASP A 278 -0.97 7.49 -19.96
N ALA A 279 -1.26 6.71 -18.91
CA ALA A 279 -0.44 6.56 -17.71
C ALA A 279 1.00 6.07 -18.01
N GLU A 280 1.24 5.54 -19.22
CA GLU A 280 2.53 5.08 -19.70
C GLU A 280 3.44 6.23 -20.15
N ALA A 281 2.87 7.33 -20.67
CA ALA A 281 3.64 8.52 -21.08
C ALA A 281 4.07 9.36 -19.86
N LEU A 282 3.20 9.52 -18.86
CA LEU A 282 3.51 10.23 -17.61
C LEU A 282 4.48 9.46 -16.70
N ALA A 283 4.42 8.12 -16.70
CA ALA A 283 5.40 7.29 -16.00
C ALA A 283 6.82 7.42 -16.57
N ASN A 284 6.96 7.79 -17.84
CA ASN A 284 8.26 8.03 -18.47
C ASN A 284 8.89 9.35 -18.03
N GLU A 285 8.11 10.44 -17.95
CA GLU A 285 8.61 11.76 -17.54
C GLU A 285 9.05 11.79 -16.06
N MET A 286 8.24 11.18 -15.17
CA MET A 286 8.63 11.01 -13.76
C MET A 286 9.77 10.01 -13.61
N GLY A 287 9.80 8.96 -14.44
CA GLY A 287 10.91 8.02 -14.52
C GLY A 287 12.23 8.71 -14.85
N ASP A 288 12.23 9.71 -15.73
CA ASP A 288 13.44 10.41 -16.15
C ASP A 288 13.91 11.44 -15.14
N LEU A 289 13.01 12.16 -14.47
CA LEU A 289 13.33 13.05 -13.34
C LEU A 289 13.92 12.28 -12.16
N ILE A 290 13.37 11.11 -11.86
CA ILE A 290 13.85 10.31 -10.74
C ILE A 290 15.17 9.58 -11.12
N LYS A 291 15.34 9.12 -12.36
CA LYS A 291 16.65 8.63 -12.85
C LYS A 291 17.72 9.72 -12.77
N ALA A 292 17.40 10.96 -13.13
CA ALA A 292 18.33 12.08 -13.01
C ALA A 292 18.74 12.32 -11.55
N ALA A 293 17.79 12.24 -10.60
CA ALA A 293 18.09 12.33 -9.17
C ALA A 293 18.95 11.15 -8.67
N ALA A 294 18.71 9.93 -9.16
CA ALA A 294 19.46 8.73 -8.79
C ALA A 294 20.90 8.73 -9.34
N ILE A 295 21.09 9.16 -10.59
CA ILE A 295 22.42 9.36 -11.19
C ILE A 295 23.20 10.40 -10.38
N TRP A 296 22.55 11.52 -10.05
CA TRP A 296 23.20 12.58 -9.27
C TRP A 296 23.63 12.12 -7.87
N LEU A 297 22.79 11.36 -7.17
CA LEU A 297 23.15 10.78 -5.86
C LEU A 297 24.32 9.79 -5.97
N SER A 298 24.34 8.96 -7.01
CA SER A 298 25.40 7.98 -7.25
C SER A 298 26.74 8.64 -7.60
N GLU A 299 26.72 9.70 -8.41
CA GLU A 299 27.92 10.48 -8.74
C GLU A 299 28.49 11.22 -7.53
N ARG A 300 27.62 11.70 -6.63
CA ARG A 300 28.03 12.35 -5.38
C ARG A 300 28.69 11.38 -4.42
N ASP A 301 28.15 10.18 -4.28
CA ASP A 301 28.70 9.15 -3.39
C ASP A 301 30.05 8.64 -3.95
N ALA A 302 30.18 8.48 -5.27
CA ALA A 302 31.46 8.15 -5.93
C ALA A 302 32.52 9.26 -5.77
N ALA A 303 32.11 10.53 -5.82
CA ALA A 303 33.00 11.68 -5.58
C ALA A 303 33.45 11.75 -4.11
N ALA A 304 32.57 11.44 -3.16
CA ALA A 304 32.89 11.39 -1.73
C ALA A 304 33.87 10.26 -1.40
N GLU A 305 33.66 9.06 -1.96
CA GLU A 305 34.58 7.93 -1.84
C GLU A 305 35.96 8.23 -2.43
N SER A 306 36.00 8.89 -3.59
CA SER A 306 37.25 9.32 -4.24
C SER A 306 38.01 10.35 -3.41
N ALA A 307 37.31 11.33 -2.84
CA ALA A 307 37.91 12.34 -1.96
C ALA A 307 38.45 11.73 -0.66
N GLN A 308 37.77 10.71 -0.12
CA GLN A 308 38.20 9.99 1.07
C GLN A 308 39.43 9.10 0.79
N ALA A 309 39.48 8.46 -0.38
CA ALA A 309 40.64 7.67 -0.83
C ALA A 309 41.91 8.54 -0.99
N VAL A 310 41.79 9.75 -1.56
CA VAL A 310 42.94 10.67 -1.70
C VAL A 310 43.46 11.13 -0.33
N ARG A 311 42.58 11.40 0.65
CA ARG A 311 42.98 11.77 2.02
C ARG A 311 43.71 10.66 2.76
N THR A 312 43.34 9.39 2.56
CA THR A 312 44.05 8.25 3.18
C THR A 312 45.43 7.98 2.58
N ARG A 313 45.69 8.44 1.35
CA ARG A 313 46.96 8.19 0.65
C ARG A 313 48.01 9.29 0.85
N GLY A 314 47.60 10.50 1.28
CA GLY A 314 48.49 11.64 1.55
C GLY A 314 49.05 11.76 2.97
N GLY A 315 48.69 10.85 3.88
CA GLY A 315 49.03 10.92 5.31
C GLY A 315 50.28 10.14 5.75
N ARG A 316 51.16 9.75 4.83
CA ARG A 316 52.48 9.16 5.13
C ARG A 316 53.54 9.83 4.26
N GLY A 317 54.13 10.89 4.81
CA GLY A 317 55.27 11.62 4.29
C GLY A 317 55.84 12.48 5.40
#